data_AF-X1J5J8-F1
#
_entry.id   AF-X1J5J8-F1
#
_cell.length_a   1.000
_cell.length_b   1.000
_cell.length_c   1.000
_cell.angle_alpha   90.00
_cell.angle_beta   90.00
_cell.angle_gamma   90.00
#
_symmetry.space_group_name_H-M   'P 1'
#
loop_
_entity.id
_entity.type
_entity.pdbx_description
1 polymer ?
#
loop_
_entity_poly.entity_id
_entity_poly.type
_entity_poly.pdbx_seq_one_letter_code
_entity_poly.pdbx_strand_id
1 'polypeptide(L)'
;MEIARRYSVTARRMSRSIIRELLKLTDKPGLISFAGGLPSPKAFPTREIDMICRDLLSRTPETALQYSVTEGLSGLRDVLVSFLAENGLHVR
;
A
#
# COMPACT_ATOMS: atom_id res chain seq x y z
N MET A 1 15.16 26.12 22.15
CA MET A 1 15.35 26.34 20.69
C MET A 1 14.06 26.00 19.97
N GLU A 2 13.45 26.95 19.28
CA GLU A 2 12.23 26.68 18.52
C GLU A 2 12.58 26.13 17.12
N ILE A 3 12.69 24.81 17.02
CA ILE A 3 13.05 24.08 15.78
C ILE A 3 12.12 24.43 14.62
N ALA A 4 10.86 24.80 14.92
CA ALA A 4 9.85 25.16 13.93
C ALA A 4 10.28 26.33 13.01
N ARG A 5 11.11 27.26 13.51
CA ARG A 5 11.63 28.38 12.72
C ARG A 5 12.55 27.93 11.58
N ARG A 6 13.15 26.73 11.68
CA ARG A 6 14.03 26.15 10.64
C ARG A 6 13.29 25.38 9.57
N TYR A 7 11.97 25.21 9.70
CA TYR A 7 11.19 24.49 8.69
C TYR A 7 11.14 25.25 7.36
N SER A 8 11.12 24.50 6.26
CA SER A 8 10.85 25.05 4.94
C SER A 8 9.39 25.50 4.82
N VAL A 9 9.08 26.27 3.78
CA VAL A 9 7.68 26.67 3.48
C VAL A 9 6.79 25.43 3.29
N THR A 10 7.30 24.40 2.61
CA THR A 10 6.57 23.14 2.38
C THR A 10 6.25 22.43 3.69
N ALA A 11 7.25 22.30 4.58
CA ALA A 11 7.05 21.64 5.87
C ALA A 11 6.01 22.36 6.73
N ARG A 12 5.99 23.70 6.72
CA ARG A 12 4.98 24.50 7.44
C ARG A 12 3.54 24.32 6.92
N ARG A 13 3.37 23.84 5.68
CA ARG A 13 2.05 23.59 5.07
C ARG A 13 1.55 22.15 5.26
N MET A 14 2.38 21.26 5.81
CA MET A 14 1.96 19.89 6.07
C MET A 14 0.92 19.85 7.20
N SER A 15 -0.15 19.08 7.00
CA SER A 15 -1.21 18.88 7.99
C SER A 15 -1.36 17.39 8.36
N ARG A 16 -1.99 17.13 9.50
CA ARG A 16 -2.31 15.75 9.91
C ARG A 16 -3.57 15.29 9.17
N SER A 17 -3.58 14.04 8.73
CA SER A 17 -4.79 13.42 8.21
C SER A 17 -5.71 13.05 9.39
N ILE A 18 -6.89 13.66 9.45
CA ILE A 18 -7.90 13.36 10.48
C ILE A 18 -8.32 11.88 10.39
N ILE A 19 -8.46 11.33 9.18
CA ILE A 19 -8.77 9.91 8.96
C ILE A 19 -7.72 9.01 9.63
N ARG A 20 -6.43 9.35 9.51
CA ARG A 20 -5.34 8.60 10.17
C ARG A 20 -5.39 8.70 11.69
N GLU A 21 -5.82 9.82 12.25
CA GLU A 21 -6.00 9.95 13.71
C GLU A 21 -7.18 9.11 14.21
N LEU A 22 -8.28 9.04 13.45
CA LEU A 22 -9.42 8.16 13.75
C LEU A 22 -9.05 6.68 13.66
N LEU A 23 -8.22 6.29 12.68
CA LEU A 23 -7.72 4.93 12.54
C LEU A 23 -6.97 4.43 13.79
N LYS A 24 -6.29 5.30 14.54
CA LYS A 24 -5.63 4.90 15.81
C LYS A 24 -6.61 4.41 16.87
N LEU A 25 -7.87 4.81 16.76
CA LEU A 25 -8.91 4.43 17.72
C LEU A 25 -9.59 3.11 17.34
N THR A 26 -9.46 2.64 16.09
CA THR A 26 -10.21 1.45 15.62
C THR A 26 -9.80 0.16 16.31
N ASP A 27 -8.59 0.10 16.87
CA ASP A 27 -8.09 -1.05 17.61
C ASP A 27 -8.43 -0.99 19.10
N LYS A 28 -9.18 0.04 19.55
CA LYS A 28 -9.60 0.16 20.95
C LYS A 28 -10.64 -0.93 21.28
N PRO A 29 -10.39 -1.82 22.26
CA PRO A 29 -11.36 -2.83 22.66
C PRO A 29 -12.71 -2.21 23.05
N GLY A 30 -13.79 -2.82 22.57
CA GLY A 30 -15.17 -2.37 22.82
C GLY A 30 -15.66 -1.23 21.93
N LEU A 31 -14.81 -0.69 21.04
CA LEU A 31 -15.26 0.29 20.04
C LEU A 31 -15.85 -0.42 18.82
N ILE A 32 -17.07 -0.04 18.44
CA ILE A 32 -17.65 -0.40 17.14
C ILE A 32 -17.35 0.74 16.17
N SER A 33 -16.42 0.52 15.24
CA SER A 33 -16.02 1.53 14.26
C SER A 33 -16.69 1.31 12.90
N PHE A 34 -17.45 2.30 12.44
CA PHE A 34 -17.90 2.43 11.05
C PHE A 34 -17.02 3.41 10.24
N ALA A 35 -15.97 3.97 10.86
CA ALA A 35 -15.17 5.05 10.29
C ALA A 35 -13.96 4.55 9.46
N GLY A 36 -13.53 3.30 9.68
CA GLY A 36 -12.39 2.73 8.98
C GLY A 36 -12.80 2.12 7.64
N GLY A 37 -12.33 2.68 6.53
CA GLY A 37 -12.36 2.04 5.19
C GLY A 37 -11.37 0.88 5.08
N LEU A 38 -11.19 0.11 6.16
CA LEU A 38 -10.26 -1.00 6.26
C LEU A 38 -10.93 -2.27 5.71
N PRO A 39 -10.34 -2.96 4.74
CA PRO A 39 -10.84 -4.28 4.34
C PRO A 39 -10.78 -5.25 5.53
N SER A 40 -11.71 -6.21 5.56
CA SER A 40 -11.71 -7.26 6.57
C SER A 40 -10.41 -8.09 6.51
N PRO A 41 -9.67 -8.26 7.62
CA PRO A 41 -8.47 -9.10 7.62
C PRO A 41 -8.71 -10.55 7.19
N LYS A 42 -9.93 -11.05 7.38
CA LYS A 42 -10.34 -12.40 6.97
C LYS A 42 -10.52 -12.55 5.45
N ALA A 43 -10.65 -11.45 4.72
CA ALA A 43 -10.76 -11.45 3.27
C ALA A 43 -9.40 -11.53 2.57
N PHE A 44 -8.29 -11.40 3.31
CA PHE A 44 -6.96 -11.52 2.73
C PHE A 44 -6.65 -13.00 2.40
N PRO A 45 -6.16 -13.29 1.18
CA PRO A 45 -5.78 -14.64 0.75
C PRO A 45 -4.41 -15.01 1.32
N THR A 46 -4.33 -15.20 2.64
CA THR A 46 -3.06 -15.34 3.37
C THR A 46 -2.28 -16.59 2.98
N ARG A 47 -2.96 -17.68 2.63
CA ARG A 47 -2.31 -18.93 2.20
C ARG A 47 -1.66 -18.78 0.83
N GLU A 48 -2.36 -18.16 -0.10
CA GLU A 48 -1.92 -17.90 -1.45
C GLU A 48 -0.71 -16.96 -1.43
N ILE A 49 -0.75 -15.91 -0.61
CA ILE A 49 0.38 -14.98 -0.43
C ILE A 49 1.62 -15.72 0.10
N ASP A 50 1.48 -16.56 1.13
CA ASP A 50 2.60 -17.35 1.66
C ASP A 50 3.21 -18.27 0.59
N MET A 51 2.37 -18.97 -0.18
CA MET A 51 2.83 -19.83 -1.27
C MET A 51 3.59 -19.05 -2.34
N ILE A 52 3.05 -17.92 -2.79
CA ILE A 52 3.68 -17.07 -3.82
C ILE A 52 5.01 -16.53 -3.33
N CYS A 53 5.08 -16.03 -2.08
CA CYS A 53 6.32 -15.51 -1.53
C CYS A 53 7.42 -16.58 -1.44
N ARG A 54 7.08 -17.81 -1.05
CA ARG A 54 8.04 -18.92 -1.01
C ARG A 54 8.54 -19.28 -2.40
N ASP A 55 7.64 -19.38 -3.37
CA ASP A 55 8.02 -19.69 -4.76
C ASP A 55 8.93 -18.60 -5.36
N LEU A 56 8.58 -17.33 -5.14
CA LEU A 56 9.36 -16.18 -5.60
C LEU A 56 10.79 -16.21 -5.04
N LEU A 57 10.94 -16.44 -3.73
CA LEU A 57 12.24 -16.52 -3.08
C LEU A 57 13.02 -17.79 -3.45
N SER A 58 12.33 -18.87 -3.82
CA SER A 58 12.99 -20.09 -4.29
C SER A 58 13.50 -19.97 -5.73
N ARG A 59 12.79 -19.24 -6.60
CA ARG A 59 13.08 -19.21 -8.05
C ARG A 59 13.90 -18.00 -8.47
N THR A 60 13.58 -16.83 -7.93
CA THR A 60 14.16 -15.55 -8.36
C THR A 60 14.52 -14.66 -7.16
N PRO A 61 15.31 -15.16 -6.17
CA PRO A 61 15.60 -14.42 -4.94
C PRO A 61 16.34 -13.11 -5.19
N GLU A 62 17.32 -13.11 -6.10
CA GLU A 62 18.14 -11.93 -6.40
C GLU A 62 17.28 -10.81 -6.98
N THR A 63 16.44 -11.10 -7.96
CA THR A 63 15.54 -10.11 -8.56
C THR A 63 14.50 -9.62 -7.56
N ALA A 64 13.97 -10.49 -6.69
CA ALA A 64 12.97 -10.13 -5.70
C ALA A 64 13.50 -9.21 -4.59
N LEU A 65 14.79 -9.33 -4.26
CA LEU A 65 15.41 -8.62 -3.14
C LEU A 65 16.30 -7.44 -3.57
N GLN A 66 16.61 -7.31 -4.86
CA GLN A 66 17.45 -6.23 -5.39
C GLN A 66 16.62 -5.00 -5.77
N TYR A 67 17.29 -3.84 -5.80
CA TYR A 67 16.76 -2.63 -6.41
C TYR A 67 16.22 -2.89 -7.83
N SER A 68 15.16 -2.15 -8.15
CA SER A 68 14.51 -2.19 -9.46
C SER A 68 14.35 -0.79 -10.03
N VAL A 69 13.84 -0.72 -11.26
CA VAL A 69 13.52 0.52 -11.94
C VAL A 69 12.34 1.22 -11.26
N THR A 70 12.30 2.56 -11.34
CA THR A 70 11.27 3.36 -10.66
C THR A 70 9.88 3.13 -11.24
N GLU A 71 9.81 2.72 -12.51
CA GLU A 71 8.59 2.41 -13.25
C GLU A 71 7.87 1.15 -12.73
N GLY A 72 8.53 0.32 -11.92
CA GLY A 72 7.99 -0.94 -11.39
C GLY A 72 8.14 -2.14 -12.34
N LEU A 73 7.58 -3.28 -11.92
CA LEU A 73 7.69 -4.56 -12.64
C LEU A 73 6.86 -4.54 -13.94
N SER A 74 7.50 -4.78 -15.09
CA SER A 74 6.83 -4.80 -16.40
C SER A 74 5.67 -5.79 -16.45
N GLY A 75 5.89 -7.02 -15.99
CA GLY A 75 4.83 -8.05 -15.99
C GLY A 75 3.59 -7.67 -15.17
N LEU A 76 3.76 -6.91 -14.08
CA LEU A 76 2.61 -6.39 -13.32
C LEU A 76 1.85 -5.32 -14.13
N ARG A 77 2.57 -4.47 -14.88
CA ARG A 77 1.95 -3.45 -15.73
C ARG A 77 1.13 -4.10 -16.84
N ASP A 78 1.63 -5.16 -17.47
CA ASP A 78 0.90 -5.88 -18.52
C ASP A 78 -0.40 -6.52 -17.97
N VAL A 79 -0.32 -7.12 -16.78
CA VAL A 79 -1.50 -7.67 -16.08
C VAL A 79 -2.50 -6.56 -15.75
N LEU A 80 -2.04 -5.41 -15.28
CA LEU A 80 -2.92 -4.28 -14.97
C LEU A 80 -3.61 -3.71 -16.22
N VAL A 81 -2.90 -3.59 -17.35
CA VAL A 81 -3.50 -3.15 -18.63
C VAL A 81 -4.62 -4.10 -19.04
N SER A 82 -4.37 -5.41 -18.95
CA SER A 82 -5.34 -6.44 -19.29
C SER A 82 -6.55 -6.40 -18.37
N PHE A 83 -6.31 -6.33 -17.05
CA PHE A 83 -7.36 -6.21 -16.04
C PHE A 83 -8.23 -4.97 -16.26
N LEU A 84 -7.63 -3.81 -16.55
CA LEU A 84 -8.37 -2.58 -16.79
C LEU A 84 -9.20 -2.67 -18.07
N ALA A 85 -8.65 -3.26 -19.14
CA ALA A 85 -9.37 -3.45 -20.40
C ALA A 85 -10.60 -4.36 -20.22
N GLU A 86 -10.47 -5.46 -19.47
CA GLU A 86 -11.59 -6.34 -19.09
C GLU A 86 -12.67 -5.60 -18.29
N ASN A 87 -12.28 -4.57 -17.54
CA ASN A 87 -13.17 -3.70 -16.77
C ASN A 87 -13.59 -2.42 -17.55
N GLY A 88 -13.38 -2.38 -18.87
CA GLY A 88 -13.84 -1.32 -19.77
C GLY A 88 -12.91 -0.11 -19.89
N LEU A 89 -11.75 -0.12 -19.23
CA LEU A 89 -10.76 0.97 -19.25
C LEU A 89 -9.57 0.60 -20.14
N HIS A 90 -9.53 1.16 -21.34
CA HIS A 90 -8.44 0.93 -22.29
C HIS A 90 -7.33 1.96 -22.09
N VAL A 91 -6.22 1.51 -21.49
CA VAL A 91 -5.00 2.31 -21.27
C VAL A 91 -3.90 1.86 -22.23
N ARG A 92 -3.15 2.83 -22.74
CA ARG A 92 -2.02 2.62 -23.65
C ARG A 92 -0.71 2.50 -22.89
#